data_AF-M4X5B0-F1
#
_entry.id   AF-M4X5B0-F1
#
_cell.length_a   1.000
_cell.length_b   1.000
_cell.length_c   1.000
_cell.angle_alpha   90.00
_cell.angle_beta   90.00
_cell.angle_gamma   90.00
#
_symmetry.space_group_name_H-M   'P 1'
#
loop_
_entity.id
_entity.type
_entity.pdbx_description
1 polymer ?
#
loop_
_entity_poly.entity_id
_entity_poly.type
_entity_poly.pdbx_seq_one_letter_code
_entity_poly.pdbx_strand_id
1 'polypeptide(L)'
;MSALLLAATLQGCGDDSKPAKAEAPVAVDSASASAPSGDSCSGHELEKALPPAKAVYGYPFISRECGYDDATIVYGKADGSQRLVVTLTDTGMPAPGSDPQSETAKQYQAAQAKLRDTTAKNVSLLNQARQAALQNGTAAQFGGEQYLPVIDSTRMGDPLAISVPAPDDKTGEATLTGLIKGRYVLNMSSPDKPNGGTAQSLRELFVPISEQMALTKLP
;
A
#
# COMPACT_ATOMS: atom_id res chain seq x y z
N MET A 1 53.68 -18.62 -26.33
CA MET A 1 54.66 -18.34 -25.26
C MET A 1 53.93 -17.48 -24.24
N SER A 2 53.50 -18.08 -23.14
CA SER A 2 54.10 -17.94 -21.79
C SER A 2 54.11 -16.49 -21.31
N ALA A 3 53.70 -16.11 -20.11
CA ALA A 3 53.10 -16.73 -18.94
C ALA A 3 52.95 -15.60 -17.89
N LEU A 4 52.26 -15.86 -16.76
CA LEU A 4 52.63 -15.36 -15.40
C LEU A 4 52.41 -13.84 -15.15
N LEU A 5 52.05 -13.27 -13.99
CA LEU A 5 51.91 -13.61 -12.56
C LEU A 5 51.08 -12.45 -11.94
N LEU A 6 50.10 -12.69 -11.07
CA LEU A 6 50.19 -12.53 -9.60
C LEU A 6 50.74 -11.18 -9.09
N ALA A 7 49.87 -10.39 -8.44
CA ALA A 7 50.19 -9.51 -7.30
C ALA A 7 48.86 -9.09 -6.64
N ALA A 8 48.49 -9.63 -5.47
CA ALA A 8 48.98 -9.33 -4.12
C ALA A 8 48.08 -8.30 -3.41
N THR A 9 47.39 -8.78 -2.37
CA THR A 9 46.70 -8.03 -1.33
C THR A 9 47.68 -7.24 -0.47
N LEU A 10 47.31 -6.03 -0.03
CA LEU A 10 47.89 -5.39 1.16
C LEU A 10 46.87 -4.44 1.80
N GLN A 11 46.53 -4.75 3.05
CA GLN A 11 45.86 -3.87 4.00
C GLN A 11 46.85 -2.80 4.50
N GLY A 12 46.38 -1.57 4.68
CA GLY A 12 47.12 -0.50 5.36
C GLY A 12 46.25 0.75 5.59
N CYS A 13 45.98 1.06 6.85
CA CYS A 13 45.31 2.27 7.35
C CYS A 13 46.19 3.53 7.24
N GLY A 14 45.59 4.72 7.05
CA GLY A 14 46.24 6.01 7.34
C GLY A 14 45.70 7.25 6.61
N ASP A 15 44.75 7.92 7.26
CA ASP A 15 44.37 9.36 7.32
C ASP A 15 44.12 10.33 6.14
N ASP A 16 43.04 11.11 6.38
CA ASP A 16 42.64 12.48 5.98
C ASP A 16 42.55 12.96 4.51
N SER A 17 41.31 13.06 3.98
CA SER A 17 40.68 14.28 3.39
C SER A 17 39.43 13.96 2.53
N LYS A 18 38.27 14.56 2.90
CA LYS A 18 36.91 14.60 2.28
C LYS A 18 36.78 14.56 0.72
N PRO A 19 35.58 14.34 0.11
CA PRO A 19 34.34 13.65 0.53
C PRO A 19 33.91 12.55 -0.47
N ALA A 20 33.73 11.30 -0.04
CA ALA A 20 33.20 10.24 -0.92
C ALA A 20 31.67 10.11 -0.78
N LYS A 21 30.97 10.63 -1.79
CA LYS A 21 29.73 10.15 -2.42
C LYS A 21 28.73 9.39 -1.51
N ALA A 22 27.59 10.03 -1.28
CA ALA A 22 26.40 9.40 -0.70
C ALA A 22 26.09 8.07 -1.40
N GLU A 23 26.07 6.99 -0.62
CA GLU A 23 25.50 5.72 -1.04
C GLU A 23 24.00 5.91 -1.27
N ALA A 24 23.57 5.62 -2.49
CA ALA A 24 22.17 5.44 -2.80
C ALA A 24 21.62 4.29 -1.94
N PRO A 25 20.39 4.40 -1.40
CA PRO A 25 19.79 3.33 -0.64
C PRO A 25 19.74 2.07 -1.51
N VAL A 26 20.33 1.00 -1.00
CA VAL A 26 20.29 -0.33 -1.61
C VAL A 26 18.82 -0.72 -1.67
N ALA A 27 18.32 -0.84 -2.90
CA ALA A 27 16.98 -1.35 -3.16
C ALA A 27 16.85 -2.72 -2.48
N VAL A 28 15.80 -2.85 -1.67
CA VAL A 28 15.29 -4.10 -1.13
C VAL A 28 15.13 -5.10 -2.25
N ASP A 29 16.06 -6.06 -2.30
CA ASP A 29 15.96 -7.22 -3.16
C ASP A 29 14.76 -8.04 -2.68
N SER A 30 13.65 -7.88 -3.40
CA SER A 30 12.40 -8.56 -3.14
C SER A 30 12.54 -10.00 -3.63
N ALA A 31 13.23 -10.81 -2.83
CA ALA A 31 13.47 -12.20 -3.12
C ALA A 31 12.30 -13.08 -2.68
N SER A 32 11.82 -13.84 -3.66
CA SER A 32 10.94 -15.01 -3.58
C SER A 32 9.43 -14.74 -3.57
N ALA A 33 8.86 -14.81 -4.78
CA ALA A 33 7.49 -15.23 -5.00
C ALA A 33 7.30 -16.67 -4.47
N SER A 34 7.05 -16.78 -3.17
CA SER A 34 6.46 -17.97 -2.59
C SER A 34 5.09 -18.17 -3.23
N ALA A 35 4.80 -19.38 -3.71
CA ALA A 35 3.47 -19.75 -4.19
C ALA A 35 2.41 -19.34 -3.16
N PRO A 36 1.22 -18.85 -3.57
CA PRO A 36 0.25 -18.34 -2.65
C PRO A 36 -0.12 -19.41 -1.62
N SER A 37 0.22 -19.15 -0.38
CA SER A 37 -0.25 -19.95 0.75
C SER A 37 -1.77 -19.93 0.68
N GLY A 38 -2.39 -21.11 0.75
CA GLY A 38 -3.83 -21.21 0.90
C GLY A 38 -4.31 -20.39 2.10
N ASP A 39 -5.58 -20.02 2.06
CA ASP A 39 -6.29 -19.20 3.06
C ASP A 39 -5.84 -19.43 4.52
N SER A 40 -5.00 -18.53 5.05
CA SER A 40 -4.50 -18.60 6.44
C SER A 40 -5.36 -17.83 7.45
N CYS A 41 -6.50 -17.28 7.01
CA CYS A 41 -7.27 -16.32 7.79
C CYS A 41 -8.32 -16.92 8.73
N SER A 42 -8.51 -18.25 8.75
CA SER A 42 -9.54 -18.89 9.58
C SER A 42 -9.38 -18.53 11.07
N GLY A 43 -10.37 -17.83 11.63
CA GLY A 43 -10.39 -17.41 13.04
C GLY A 43 -9.63 -16.11 13.32
N HIS A 44 -9.07 -15.45 12.30
CA HIS A 44 -8.42 -14.15 12.44
C HIS A 44 -9.46 -13.04 12.62
N GLU A 45 -9.16 -12.02 13.44
CA GLU A 45 -10.13 -10.93 13.72
C GLU A 45 -10.54 -10.17 12.46
N LEU A 46 -9.59 -9.96 11.54
CA LEU A 46 -9.83 -9.26 10.28
C LEU A 46 -10.58 -10.10 9.24
N GLU A 47 -10.63 -11.44 9.38
CA GLU A 47 -11.22 -12.36 8.40
C GLU A 47 -12.63 -11.92 7.99
N LYS A 48 -13.44 -11.54 8.98
CA LYS A 48 -14.85 -11.20 8.80
C LYS A 48 -15.06 -9.93 7.99
N ALA A 49 -14.06 -9.06 7.91
CA ALA A 49 -14.12 -7.79 7.21
C ALA A 49 -13.57 -7.88 5.79
N LEU A 50 -12.80 -8.92 5.46
CA LEU A 50 -12.20 -9.09 4.15
C LEU A 50 -13.24 -9.28 3.05
N PRO A 51 -12.92 -8.88 1.81
CA PRO A 51 -13.76 -9.20 0.66
C PRO A 51 -13.75 -10.71 0.38
N PRO A 52 -14.71 -11.22 -0.41
CA PRO A 52 -14.94 -12.66 -0.52
C PRO A 52 -13.84 -13.38 -1.29
N ALA A 53 -13.49 -14.61 -0.88
CA ALA A 53 -12.53 -15.48 -1.57
C ALA A 53 -13.12 -16.13 -2.85
N LYS A 54 -13.61 -15.28 -3.76
CA LYS A 54 -14.15 -15.63 -5.08
C LYS A 54 -13.84 -14.49 -6.05
N ALA A 55 -14.06 -14.71 -7.35
CA ALA A 55 -13.85 -13.65 -8.32
C ALA A 55 -14.71 -12.40 -8.00
N VAL A 56 -14.10 -11.21 -8.11
CA VAL A 56 -14.76 -9.91 -7.91
C VAL A 56 -14.51 -9.02 -9.12
N TYR A 57 -15.56 -8.47 -9.72
CA TYR A 57 -15.45 -7.57 -10.89
C TYR A 57 -14.55 -8.08 -12.03
N GLY A 58 -14.56 -9.40 -12.28
CA GLY A 58 -13.74 -10.03 -13.30
C GLY A 58 -12.28 -10.30 -12.90
N TYR A 59 -11.88 -9.94 -11.68
CA TYR A 59 -10.59 -10.30 -11.07
C TYR A 59 -10.74 -11.66 -10.37
N PRO A 60 -10.09 -12.73 -10.86
CA PRO A 60 -10.12 -14.04 -10.20
C PRO A 60 -9.46 -13.99 -8.83
N PHE A 61 -9.91 -14.80 -7.88
CA PHE A 61 -9.24 -14.92 -6.59
C PHE A 61 -7.90 -15.67 -6.74
N ILE A 62 -6.83 -15.15 -6.14
CA ILE A 62 -5.50 -15.80 -6.11
C ILE A 62 -5.20 -16.31 -4.71
N SER A 63 -5.18 -15.41 -3.72
CA SER A 63 -4.74 -15.76 -2.37
C SER A 63 -5.36 -14.85 -1.31
N ARG A 64 -5.37 -15.36 -0.09
CA ARG A 64 -5.75 -14.63 1.11
C ARG A 64 -4.83 -15.07 2.25
N GLU A 65 -4.15 -14.11 2.84
CA GLU A 65 -3.18 -14.33 3.90
C GLU A 65 -3.45 -13.35 5.05
N CYS A 66 -3.49 -13.87 6.27
CA CYS A 66 -3.55 -13.06 7.49
C CYS A 66 -2.22 -13.15 8.23
N GLY A 67 -1.64 -11.99 8.51
CA GLY A 67 -0.46 -11.81 9.33
C GLY A 67 -0.80 -11.69 10.81
N TYR A 68 0.07 -11.00 11.56
CA TYR A 68 -0.21 -10.68 12.96
C TYR A 68 -1.31 -9.61 13.03
N ASP A 69 -1.03 -8.42 12.51
CA ASP A 69 -1.91 -7.25 12.55
C ASP A 69 -2.51 -6.89 11.19
N ASP A 70 -2.18 -7.60 10.12
CA ASP A 70 -2.69 -7.33 8.79
C ASP A 70 -3.37 -8.54 8.16
N ALA A 71 -4.16 -8.25 7.13
CA ALA A 71 -4.69 -9.24 6.24
C ALA A 71 -4.64 -8.74 4.80
N THR A 72 -4.12 -9.57 3.91
CA THR A 72 -3.95 -9.28 2.50
C THR A 72 -4.74 -10.29 1.66
N ILE A 73 -5.48 -9.77 0.69
CA ILE A 73 -6.15 -10.57 -0.33
C ILE A 73 -5.71 -10.09 -1.71
N VAL A 74 -5.37 -11.05 -2.56
CA VAL A 74 -4.89 -10.81 -3.91
C VAL A 74 -5.88 -11.41 -4.90
N TYR A 75 -6.30 -10.59 -5.85
CA TYR A 75 -7.04 -11.00 -7.03
C TYR A 75 -6.23 -10.76 -8.29
N GLY A 76 -6.48 -11.56 -9.32
CA GLY A 76 -5.91 -11.43 -10.64
C GLY A 76 -5.75 -12.76 -11.35
N LYS A 77 -5.04 -12.73 -12.46
CA LYS A 77 -4.72 -13.94 -13.23
C LYS A 77 -3.40 -14.53 -12.78
N ALA A 78 -3.24 -15.83 -13.02
CA ALA A 78 -2.02 -16.57 -12.72
C ALA A 78 -0.80 -16.10 -13.55
N ASP A 79 -1.04 -15.43 -14.68
CA ASP A 79 0.01 -14.80 -15.51
C ASP A 79 0.54 -13.47 -14.93
N GLY A 80 0.02 -13.06 -13.77
CA GLY A 80 0.38 -11.82 -13.11
C GLY A 80 -0.37 -10.59 -13.59
N SER A 81 -1.30 -10.73 -14.56
CA SER A 81 -2.14 -9.64 -15.06
C SER A 81 -3.46 -9.47 -14.28
N GLN A 82 -4.09 -8.30 -14.40
CA GLN A 82 -5.28 -7.91 -13.64
C GLN A 82 -5.11 -8.11 -12.12
N ARG A 83 -3.99 -7.71 -11.58
CA ARG A 83 -3.63 -7.81 -10.18
C ARG A 83 -4.31 -6.68 -9.42
N LEU A 84 -4.94 -7.06 -8.33
CA LEU A 84 -5.53 -6.19 -7.35
C LEU A 84 -5.11 -6.71 -5.99
N VAL A 85 -4.48 -5.88 -5.19
CA VAL A 85 -4.08 -6.20 -3.82
C VAL A 85 -4.94 -5.36 -2.89
N VAL A 86 -5.56 -6.00 -1.91
CA VAL A 86 -6.30 -5.34 -0.84
C VAL A 86 -5.64 -5.74 0.47
N THR A 87 -5.20 -4.75 1.25
CA THR A 87 -4.60 -4.93 2.56
C THR A 87 -5.41 -4.17 3.60
N LEU A 88 -5.72 -4.83 4.70
CA LEU A 88 -6.36 -4.26 5.87
C LEU A 88 -5.44 -4.46 7.07
N THR A 89 -5.04 -3.38 7.72
CA THR A 89 -4.12 -3.41 8.87
C THR A 89 -4.81 -2.90 10.12
N ASP A 90 -4.77 -3.68 11.20
CA ASP A 90 -5.18 -3.31 12.54
C ASP A 90 -4.04 -2.64 13.31
N THR A 91 -4.07 -1.31 13.35
CA THR A 91 -3.05 -0.53 14.06
C THR A 91 -3.26 -0.44 15.58
N GLY A 92 -4.32 -1.06 16.11
CA GLY A 92 -4.63 -1.06 17.55
C GLY A 92 -4.05 -2.24 18.32
N MET A 93 -3.44 -3.20 17.61
CA MET A 93 -2.84 -4.38 18.20
C MET A 93 -1.64 -4.05 19.09
N PRO A 94 -1.39 -4.79 20.18
CA PRO A 94 -0.16 -4.64 20.97
C PRO A 94 1.05 -5.15 20.17
N ALA A 95 2.26 -4.88 20.65
CA ALA A 95 3.46 -5.41 20.01
C ALA A 95 3.55 -6.93 20.21
N PRO A 96 3.88 -7.71 19.16
CA PRO A 96 3.96 -9.16 19.27
C PRO A 96 5.10 -9.58 20.21
N GLY A 97 4.80 -10.50 21.13
CA GLY A 97 5.80 -11.17 21.97
C GLY A 97 6.61 -10.26 22.91
N SER A 98 6.17 -9.01 23.12
CA SER A 98 6.89 -8.01 23.91
C SER A 98 6.13 -7.64 25.19
N ASP A 99 6.84 -7.32 26.26
CA ASP A 99 6.24 -6.67 27.45
C ASP A 99 5.63 -5.32 27.01
N PRO A 100 4.35 -5.02 27.32
CA PRO A 100 3.71 -3.75 26.98
C PRO A 100 4.47 -2.49 27.44
N GLN A 101 5.30 -2.59 28.47
CA GLN A 101 6.09 -1.47 28.99
C GLN A 101 7.49 -1.36 28.35
N SER A 102 7.90 -2.36 27.57
CA SER A 102 9.18 -2.37 26.88
C SER A 102 9.30 -1.23 25.86
N GLU A 103 10.54 -0.81 25.61
CA GLU A 103 10.81 0.20 24.58
C GLU A 103 10.39 -0.28 23.18
N THR A 104 10.57 -1.58 22.89
CA THR A 104 10.09 -2.20 21.65
C THR A 104 8.57 -2.08 21.49
N ALA A 105 7.80 -2.31 22.57
CA ALA A 105 6.35 -2.17 22.52
C ALA A 105 5.91 -0.72 22.28
N LYS A 106 6.59 0.24 22.91
CA LYS A 106 6.34 1.68 22.70
C LYS A 106 6.65 2.11 21.27
N GLN A 107 7.78 1.66 20.72
CA GLN A 107 8.17 1.96 19.34
C GLN A 107 7.19 1.38 18.33
N TYR A 108 6.74 0.14 18.55
CA TYR A 108 5.71 -0.49 17.74
C TYR A 108 4.40 0.32 17.78
N GLN A 109 3.91 0.70 18.97
CA GLN A 109 2.71 1.51 19.11
C GLN A 109 2.85 2.89 18.44
N ALA A 110 4.02 3.52 18.54
CA ALA A 110 4.31 4.79 17.87
C ALA A 110 4.31 4.64 16.34
N ALA A 111 4.85 3.54 15.81
CA ALA A 111 4.80 3.25 14.38
C ALA A 111 3.37 3.05 13.88
N GLN A 112 2.56 2.29 14.62
CA GLN A 112 1.14 2.08 14.31
C GLN A 112 0.31 3.38 14.39
N ALA A 113 0.57 4.21 15.40
CA ALA A 113 -0.03 5.54 15.50
C ALA A 113 0.36 6.45 14.33
N LYS A 114 1.65 6.46 13.96
CA LYS A 114 2.14 7.20 12.80
C LYS A 114 1.48 6.73 11.52
N LEU A 115 1.29 5.42 11.34
CA LEU A 115 0.59 4.87 10.18
C LEU A 115 -0.85 5.41 10.09
N ARG A 116 -1.63 5.35 11.19
CA ARG A 116 -2.99 5.93 11.22
C ARG A 116 -2.98 7.43 10.90
N ASP A 117 -2.13 8.19 11.58
CA ASP A 117 -2.08 9.64 11.47
C ASP A 117 -1.69 10.07 10.05
N THR A 118 -0.71 9.40 9.45
CA THR A 118 -0.30 9.65 8.08
C THR A 118 -1.40 9.28 7.10
N THR A 119 -2.10 8.15 7.28
CA THR A 119 -3.25 7.78 6.43
C THR A 119 -4.36 8.83 6.51
N ALA A 120 -4.76 9.25 7.71
CA ALA A 120 -5.78 10.28 7.90
C ALA A 120 -5.37 11.62 7.27
N LYS A 121 -4.11 12.03 7.48
CA LYS A 121 -3.55 13.25 6.86
C LYS A 121 -3.53 13.14 5.34
N ASN A 122 -3.12 12.01 4.77
CA ASN A 122 -3.07 11.82 3.32
C ASN A 122 -4.46 11.92 2.70
N VAL A 123 -5.47 11.28 3.29
CA VAL A 123 -6.87 11.39 2.83
C VAL A 123 -7.34 12.85 2.87
N SER A 124 -7.05 13.57 3.96
CA SER A 124 -7.38 14.99 4.08
C SER A 124 -6.65 15.86 3.06
N LEU A 125 -5.35 15.64 2.84
CA LEU A 125 -4.53 16.37 1.88
C LEU A 125 -5.01 16.14 0.44
N LEU A 126 -5.34 14.91 0.07
CA LEU A 126 -5.89 14.60 -1.26
C LEU A 126 -7.22 15.31 -1.49
N ASN A 127 -8.09 15.39 -0.47
CA ASN A 127 -9.33 16.13 -0.54
C ASN A 127 -9.08 17.64 -0.73
N GLN A 128 -8.18 18.22 0.07
CA GLN A 128 -7.83 19.63 -0.02
C GLN A 128 -7.21 19.98 -1.38
N ALA A 129 -6.30 19.13 -1.87
CA ALA A 129 -5.67 19.30 -3.18
C ALA A 129 -6.71 19.27 -4.31
N ARG A 130 -7.66 18.33 -4.29
CA ARG A 130 -8.79 18.29 -5.23
C ARG A 130 -9.60 19.59 -5.18
N GLN A 131 -10.02 20.01 -3.99
CA GLN A 131 -10.85 21.20 -3.82
C GLN A 131 -10.12 22.46 -4.31
N ALA A 132 -8.86 22.64 -3.95
CA ALA A 132 -8.04 23.75 -4.40
C ALA A 132 -7.88 23.75 -5.92
N ALA A 133 -7.64 22.59 -6.55
CA ALA A 133 -7.50 22.49 -7.99
C ALA A 133 -8.78 22.86 -8.75
N LEU A 134 -9.94 22.46 -8.23
CA LEU A 134 -11.24 22.82 -8.79
C LEU A 134 -11.56 24.30 -8.60
N GLN A 135 -11.36 24.83 -7.39
CA GLN A 135 -11.65 26.23 -7.06
C GLN A 135 -10.75 27.21 -7.82
N ASN A 136 -9.47 26.87 -7.99
CA ASN A 136 -8.49 27.72 -8.67
C ASN A 136 -8.46 27.51 -10.20
N GLY A 137 -9.25 26.56 -10.73
CA GLY A 137 -9.23 26.22 -12.16
C GLY A 137 -7.90 25.62 -12.63
N THR A 138 -7.12 25.01 -11.74
CA THR A 138 -5.80 24.45 -12.06
C THR A 138 -5.84 22.96 -12.37
N ALA A 139 -7.01 22.35 -12.50
CA ALA A 139 -7.18 20.94 -12.83
C ALA A 139 -6.42 20.50 -14.11
N ALA A 140 -6.28 21.40 -15.09
CA ALA A 140 -5.50 21.14 -16.30
C ALA A 140 -4.02 20.79 -16.03
N GLN A 141 -3.44 21.29 -14.93
CA GLN A 141 -2.06 20.97 -14.51
C GLN A 141 -1.90 19.51 -14.09
N PHE A 142 -3.01 18.83 -13.77
CA PHE A 142 -3.07 17.42 -13.42
C PHE A 142 -3.59 16.56 -14.58
N GLY A 143 -3.73 17.12 -15.79
CA GLY A 143 -4.32 16.44 -16.95
C GLY A 143 -5.84 16.60 -17.08
N GLY A 144 -6.48 17.37 -16.19
CA GLY A 144 -7.92 17.63 -16.17
C GLY A 144 -8.59 17.16 -14.87
N GLU A 145 -9.84 17.56 -14.67
CA GLU A 145 -10.61 17.22 -13.46
C GLU A 145 -10.76 15.71 -13.25
N GLN A 146 -10.81 14.96 -14.36
CA GLN A 146 -10.91 13.52 -14.37
C GLN A 146 -9.64 12.79 -13.90
N TYR A 147 -8.56 13.52 -13.60
CA TYR A 147 -7.32 12.98 -13.02
C TYR A 147 -7.04 13.52 -11.62
N LEU A 148 -7.94 14.33 -11.07
CA LEU A 148 -7.84 14.74 -9.68
C LEU A 148 -8.19 13.58 -8.73
N PRO A 149 -7.59 13.50 -7.53
CA PRO A 149 -7.94 12.51 -6.52
C PRO A 149 -9.43 12.49 -6.24
N VAL A 150 -10.00 11.32 -5.97
CA VAL A 150 -11.42 11.17 -5.60
C VAL A 150 -11.53 10.90 -4.12
N ILE A 151 -12.47 11.57 -3.47
CA ILE A 151 -12.85 11.26 -2.10
C ILE A 151 -14.23 10.61 -2.13
N ASP A 152 -14.28 9.39 -1.60
CA ASP A 152 -15.52 8.66 -1.37
C ASP A 152 -15.67 8.36 0.13
N SER A 153 -16.74 7.68 0.50
CA SER A 153 -16.95 7.22 1.87
C SER A 153 -17.42 5.78 1.87
N THR A 154 -16.97 5.01 2.86
CA THR A 154 -17.61 3.72 3.15
C THR A 154 -19.07 3.91 3.54
N ARG A 155 -19.84 2.82 3.59
CA ARG A 155 -21.22 2.84 4.13
C ARG A 155 -21.32 3.33 5.58
N MET A 156 -20.22 3.31 6.33
CA MET A 156 -20.16 3.82 7.70
C MET A 156 -19.82 5.32 7.77
N GLY A 157 -19.53 5.96 6.63
CA GLY A 157 -19.11 7.36 6.56
C GLY A 157 -17.59 7.57 6.67
N ASP A 158 -16.80 6.51 6.85
CA ASP A 158 -15.33 6.64 6.89
C ASP A 158 -14.79 7.06 5.51
N PRO A 159 -13.93 8.10 5.43
CA PRO A 159 -13.47 8.63 4.16
C PRO A 159 -12.44 7.71 3.49
N LEU A 160 -12.58 7.57 2.17
CA LEU A 160 -11.67 6.85 1.29
C LEU A 160 -11.10 7.84 0.27
N ALA A 161 -9.80 7.82 0.04
CA ALA A 161 -9.15 8.59 -1.01
C ALA A 161 -8.62 7.68 -2.09
N ILE A 162 -8.93 8.00 -3.34
CA ILE A 162 -8.40 7.34 -4.52
C ILE A 162 -7.37 8.27 -5.15
N SER A 163 -6.12 7.83 -5.17
CA SER A 163 -5.05 8.49 -5.91
C SER A 163 -5.10 8.06 -7.37
N VAL A 164 -5.12 9.04 -8.27
CA VAL A 164 -5.17 8.83 -9.71
C VAL A 164 -3.80 9.21 -10.27
N PRO A 165 -3.08 8.26 -10.91
CA PRO A 165 -1.85 8.60 -11.61
C PRO A 165 -2.08 9.67 -12.68
N ALA A 166 -1.08 10.52 -12.90
CA ALA A 166 -1.13 11.47 -14.01
C ALA A 166 -1.18 10.73 -15.36
N PRO A 167 -1.76 11.31 -16.43
CA PRO A 167 -1.95 10.62 -17.71
C PRO A 167 -0.64 10.12 -18.37
N ASP A 168 0.47 10.76 -18.04
CA ASP A 168 1.81 10.46 -18.52
C ASP A 168 2.66 9.65 -17.52
N ASP A 169 2.15 9.41 -16.31
CA ASP A 169 2.83 8.62 -15.29
C ASP A 169 2.63 7.13 -15.52
N LYS A 170 3.51 6.56 -16.35
CA LYS A 170 3.51 5.12 -16.69
C LYS A 170 3.95 4.22 -15.54
N THR A 171 4.45 4.79 -14.44
CA THR A 171 4.94 4.07 -13.27
C THR A 171 4.01 4.19 -12.07
N GLY A 172 3.09 5.16 -12.12
CA GLY A 172 2.15 5.46 -11.06
C GLY A 172 1.15 4.33 -10.88
N GLU A 173 1.00 3.89 -9.64
CA GLU A 173 -0.01 2.92 -9.26
C GLU A 173 -1.27 3.64 -8.76
N ALA A 174 -2.41 3.25 -9.29
CA ALA A 174 -3.68 3.68 -8.74
C ALA A 174 -3.90 3.01 -7.38
N THR A 175 -4.22 3.82 -6.37
CA THR A 175 -4.41 3.34 -5.01
C THR A 175 -5.69 3.90 -4.41
N LEU A 176 -6.35 3.09 -3.59
CA LEU A 176 -7.35 3.54 -2.64
C LEU A 176 -6.77 3.42 -1.25
N THR A 177 -6.89 4.46 -0.43
CA THR A 177 -6.47 4.46 0.97
C THR A 177 -7.57 5.01 1.87
N GLY A 178 -7.72 4.49 3.07
CA GLY A 178 -8.71 4.95 4.04
C GLY A 178 -8.37 4.54 5.46
N LEU A 179 -8.87 5.32 6.42
CA LEU A 179 -8.82 4.98 7.84
C LEU A 179 -10.23 4.64 8.32
N ILE A 180 -10.45 3.36 8.56
CA ILE A 180 -11.75 2.79 8.92
C ILE A 180 -11.88 2.76 10.44
N LYS A 181 -12.99 3.28 10.97
CA LYS A 181 -13.25 3.39 12.43
C LYS A 181 -12.10 4.02 13.23
N GLY A 182 -11.31 4.89 12.61
CA GLY A 182 -10.14 5.52 13.25
C GLY A 182 -9.01 4.55 13.64
N ARG A 183 -9.06 3.27 13.23
CA ARG A 183 -8.13 2.22 13.69
C ARG A 183 -7.58 1.36 12.55
N TYR A 184 -8.39 0.98 11.59
CA TYR A 184 -7.97 0.04 10.55
C TYR A 184 -7.57 0.78 9.30
N VAL A 185 -6.34 0.58 8.84
CA VAL A 185 -5.87 1.18 7.59
C VAL A 185 -6.22 0.24 6.45
N LEU A 186 -7.02 0.73 5.52
CA LEU A 186 -7.40 0.05 4.29
C LEU A 186 -6.57 0.60 3.15
N ASN A 187 -5.85 -0.27 2.44
CA ASN A 187 -5.18 0.05 1.19
C ASN A 187 -5.63 -0.92 0.10
N MET A 188 -5.88 -0.40 -1.10
CA MET A 188 -6.06 -1.19 -2.30
C MET A 188 -5.16 -0.65 -3.39
N SER A 189 -4.59 -1.54 -4.20
CA SER A 189 -3.70 -1.16 -5.28
C SER A 189 -3.90 -2.09 -6.48
N SER A 190 -3.70 -1.58 -7.70
CA SER A 190 -3.87 -2.34 -8.93
C SER A 190 -2.77 -1.99 -9.93
N PRO A 191 -1.63 -2.72 -9.94
CA PRO A 191 -0.45 -2.35 -10.72
C PRO A 191 -0.62 -2.59 -12.23
N ASP A 192 -1.57 -3.44 -12.65
CA ASP A 192 -1.67 -3.90 -14.04
C ASP A 192 -2.41 -2.95 -14.99
N LYS A 193 -2.76 -1.77 -14.48
CA LYS A 193 -3.11 -0.64 -15.32
C LYS A 193 -2.13 0.48 -15.00
N PRO A 194 -1.02 0.63 -15.77
CA PRO A 194 -0.14 1.80 -15.65
C PRO A 194 -0.87 3.12 -15.97
N ASN A 195 -2.14 3.05 -16.36
CA ASN A 195 -3.09 4.15 -16.34
C ASN A 195 -4.40 3.58 -15.79
N GLY A 196 -4.60 3.62 -14.47
CA GLY A 196 -5.87 3.27 -13.79
C GLY A 196 -7.14 3.89 -14.40
N GLY A 197 -6.93 4.79 -15.36
CA GLY A 197 -7.90 5.50 -16.15
C GLY A 197 -8.20 6.80 -15.45
N THR A 198 -9.40 7.31 -15.66
CA THR A 198 -9.85 8.48 -14.94
C THR A 198 -10.17 8.13 -13.48
N ALA A 199 -10.26 9.15 -12.65
CA ALA A 199 -10.93 9.16 -11.35
C ALA A 199 -12.18 8.26 -11.32
N GLN A 200 -13.03 8.36 -12.35
CA GLN A 200 -14.27 7.60 -12.44
C GLN A 200 -14.03 6.09 -12.62
N SER A 201 -13.12 5.68 -13.51
CA SER A 201 -12.84 4.26 -13.73
C SER A 201 -12.17 3.62 -12.51
N LEU A 202 -11.36 4.37 -11.77
CA LEU A 202 -10.78 3.90 -10.52
C LEU A 202 -11.80 3.79 -9.39
N ARG A 203 -12.75 4.72 -9.34
CA ARG A 203 -13.88 4.63 -8.43
C ARG A 203 -14.70 3.37 -8.71
N GLU A 204 -15.01 3.10 -9.98
CA GLU A 204 -15.74 1.90 -10.43
C GLU A 204 -15.00 0.60 -10.14
N LEU A 205 -13.66 0.64 -10.04
CA LEU A 205 -12.87 -0.51 -9.62
C LEU A 205 -12.92 -0.68 -8.08
N PHE A 206 -12.47 0.31 -7.33
CA PHE A 206 -12.16 0.15 -5.91
C PHE A 206 -13.38 0.22 -4.97
N VAL A 207 -14.30 1.15 -5.22
CA VAL A 207 -15.45 1.38 -4.31
C VAL A 207 -16.34 0.15 -4.22
N PRO A 208 -16.67 -0.53 -5.33
CA PRO A 208 -17.51 -1.71 -5.25
C PRO A 208 -16.85 -2.90 -4.52
N ILE A 209 -15.51 -2.93 -4.41
CA ILE A 209 -14.79 -3.91 -3.59
C ILE A 209 -14.89 -3.54 -2.11
N SER A 210 -14.66 -2.27 -1.76
CA SER A 210 -14.79 -1.81 -0.37
C SER A 210 -16.23 -1.95 0.16
N GLU A 211 -17.23 -1.90 -0.73
CA GLU A 211 -18.63 -2.17 -0.40
C GLU A 211 -18.97 -3.65 -0.16
N GLN A 212 -18.20 -4.58 -0.73
CA GLN A 212 -18.33 -6.01 -0.47
C GLN A 212 -17.60 -6.44 0.80
N MET A 213 -16.64 -5.64 1.26
CA MET A 213 -16.02 -5.82 2.56
C MET A 213 -17.06 -5.57 3.66
N ALA A 214 -17.11 -6.47 4.64
CA ALA A 214 -17.97 -6.27 5.80
C ALA A 214 -17.25 -5.45 6.88
N LEU A 215 -16.78 -4.25 6.51
CA LEU A 215 -16.04 -3.33 7.39
C LEU A 215 -16.81 -2.97 8.68
N THR A 216 -18.14 -3.07 8.64
CA THR A 216 -18.99 -2.89 9.82
C THR A 216 -18.74 -3.91 10.92
N LYS A 217 -18.25 -5.11 10.57
CA LYS A 217 -17.94 -6.21 11.49
C LYS A 217 -16.60 -6.06 12.21
N LEU A 218 -15.79 -5.07 11.82
CA LEU A 218 -14.58 -4.74 12.57
C LEU A 218 -14.96 -4.30 13.99
N PRO A 219 -14.17 -4.61 15.03
CA PRO A 219 -14.37 -4.09 16.37
C PRO A 219 -14.35 -2.55 16.40
#